data_AF-A0AAW9IJA9-F1
#
_entry.id   AF-A0AAW9IJA9-F1
#
_cell.length_a   1.000
_cell.length_b   1.000
_cell.length_c   1.000
_cell.angle_alpha   90.00
_cell.angle_beta   90.00
_cell.angle_gamma   90.00
#
_symmetry.space_group_name_H-M   'P 1'
#
loop_
_entity.id
_entity.type
_entity.pdbx_description
1 polymer ?
#
loop_
_entity_poly.entity_id
_entity_poly.type
_entity_poly.pdbx_seq_one_letter_code
_entity_poly.pdbx_strand_id
1 'polypeptide(L)'
;MSEKIKGDLIIIGGAEDKEGDKEILKKVCSSINKEKDVILIATIATEYPNEALDKYTKVFNGLGVINIKGLNIKERSDSLNKENIKIIEQASLIFFTGGDQ
;
A
#
# COMPACT_ATOMS: atom_id res chain seq x y z
N MET A 1 28.56 11.41 -7.22
CA MET A 1 27.31 12.17 -7.06
C MET A 1 26.26 11.16 -6.64
N SER A 2 25.70 11.27 -5.45
CA SER A 2 24.58 10.43 -5.02
C SER A 2 23.38 10.77 -5.88
N GLU A 3 22.85 9.81 -6.62
CA GLU A 3 21.58 9.98 -7.32
C GLU A 3 20.51 10.31 -6.28
N LYS A 4 19.86 11.48 -6.44
CA LYS A 4 18.68 11.82 -5.67
C LYS A 4 17.56 10.90 -6.16
N ILE A 5 17.27 9.85 -5.39
CA ILE A 5 16.10 9.01 -5.62
C ILE A 5 14.88 9.94 -5.53
N LYS A 6 14.16 10.08 -6.64
CA LYS A 6 12.88 10.78 -6.70
C LYS A 6 11.77 9.80 -6.34
N GLY A 7 10.97 10.15 -5.35
CA GLY A 7 9.76 9.44 -4.98
C GLY A 7 8.88 10.36 -4.14
N ASP A 8 7.56 10.16 -4.25
CA ASP A 8 6.59 10.89 -3.43
C ASP A 8 6.43 10.17 -2.08
N LEU A 9 6.46 10.94 -0.99
CA LEU A 9 6.10 10.46 0.34
C LEU A 9 4.80 11.16 0.75
N ILE A 10 3.73 10.38 0.91
CA ILE A 10 2.42 10.86 1.36
C ILE A 10 2.24 10.41 2.81
N ILE A 11 2.14 11.36 3.73
CA ILE A 11 1.91 11.09 5.16
C ILE A 11 0.43 11.31 5.47
N ILE A 12 -0.22 10.29 6.02
CA ILE A 12 -1.64 10.30 6.36
C ILE A 12 -1.74 10.21 7.88
N GLY A 13 -2.37 11.20 8.53
CA GLY A 13 -2.47 11.29 9.99
C GLY A 13 -3.42 10.27 10.65
N GLY A 14 -3.90 9.28 9.90
CA GLY A 14 -4.90 8.30 10.34
C GLY A 14 -6.34 8.75 10.13
N ALA A 15 -7.27 7.82 10.40
CA ALA A 15 -8.72 7.99 10.27
C ALA A 15 -9.19 8.58 8.92
N GLU A 16 -8.44 8.32 7.84
CA GLU A 16 -8.80 8.76 6.50
C GLU A 16 -10.10 8.10 6.05
N ASP A 17 -10.90 8.86 5.29
CA ASP A 17 -12.20 8.42 4.83
C ASP A 17 -12.09 7.25 3.85
N LYS A 18 -12.82 6.18 4.14
CA LYS A 18 -12.85 4.90 3.40
C LYS A 18 -14.24 4.59 2.84
N GLU A 19 -15.24 5.43 3.10
CA GLU A 19 -16.63 5.18 2.73
C GLU A 19 -17.18 6.29 1.85
N GLY A 20 -16.98 7.55 2.24
CA GLY A 20 -17.46 8.73 1.53
C GLY A 20 -16.61 9.10 0.32
N ASP A 21 -16.18 10.36 0.28
CA ASP A 21 -15.45 10.92 -0.85
C ASP A 21 -14.02 10.40 -0.99
N LYS A 22 -13.42 9.86 0.09
CA LYS A 22 -12.09 9.22 0.06
C LYS A 22 -11.01 10.12 -0.55
N GLU A 23 -11.06 11.43 -0.29
CA GLU A 23 -10.22 12.42 -0.99
C GLU A 23 -8.72 12.12 -0.86
N ILE A 24 -8.27 11.73 0.33
CA ILE A 24 -6.87 11.35 0.57
C ILE A 24 -6.49 10.11 -0.24
N LEU A 25 -7.34 9.08 -0.25
CA LEU A 25 -7.06 7.84 -0.98
C LEU A 25 -7.14 8.05 -2.50
N LYS A 26 -8.02 8.95 -2.98
CA LYS A 26 -8.03 9.42 -4.38
C LYS A 26 -6.70 10.10 -4.72
N LYS A 27 -6.16 10.93 -3.82
CA LYS A 27 -4.86 11.58 -4.01
C LYS A 27 -3.73 10.54 -4.08
N VAL A 28 -3.74 9.53 -3.22
CA VAL A 28 -2.81 8.40 -3.27
C VAL A 28 -2.91 7.69 -4.62
N CYS A 29 -4.11 7.33 -5.09
CA CYS A 29 -4.26 6.68 -6.40
C CYS A 29 -3.92 7.57 -7.60
N SER A 30 -3.79 8.90 -7.41
CA SER A 30 -3.43 9.82 -8.49
C SER A 30 -1.92 9.88 -8.77
N SER A 31 -1.08 9.32 -7.88
CA SER A 31 0.37 9.26 -8.09
C SER A 31 0.81 8.06 -8.94
N ILE A 32 -0.12 7.22 -9.40
CA ILE A 32 0.17 6.03 -10.20
C ILE A 32 -0.76 5.91 -11.42
N ASN A 33 -0.36 5.08 -12.39
CA ASN A 33 -1.24 4.60 -13.44
C ASN A 33 -2.10 3.44 -12.94
N LYS A 34 -3.36 3.72 -12.62
CA LYS A 34 -4.29 2.77 -12.00
C LYS A 34 -4.51 1.45 -12.77
N GLU A 35 -4.29 1.44 -14.08
CA GLU A 35 -4.49 0.26 -14.93
C GLU A 35 -3.24 -0.62 -15.07
N LYS A 36 -2.05 -0.03 -14.90
CA LYS A 36 -0.76 -0.68 -15.19
C LYS A 36 0.09 -0.90 -13.95
N ASP A 37 0.07 0.07 -13.04
CA ASP A 37 0.95 0.10 -11.89
C ASP A 37 0.40 -0.75 -10.75
N VAL A 38 1.29 -1.24 -9.89
CA VAL A 38 0.94 -2.10 -8.75
C VAL A 38 0.92 -1.27 -7.47
N ILE A 39 -0.23 -1.30 -6.77
CA ILE A 39 -0.30 -0.89 -5.36
C ILE A 39 -0.01 -2.11 -4.49
N LEU A 40 0.97 -1.97 -3.60
CA LEU A 40 1.27 -2.94 -2.55
C LEU A 40 0.73 -2.44 -1.21
N ILE A 41 -0.25 -3.12 -0.65
CA ILE A 41 -0.79 -2.85 0.68
C ILE A 41 0.03 -3.64 1.70
N ALA A 42 0.72 -2.92 2.58
CA ALA A 42 1.62 -3.47 3.57
C ALA A 42 0.95 -3.45 4.95
N THR A 43 0.62 -4.62 5.50
CA THR A 43 -0.21 -4.77 6.72
C THR A 43 0.58 -5.12 7.98
N ILE A 44 1.85 -4.69 8.04
CA ILE A 44 2.78 -5.06 9.12
C ILE A 44 2.37 -4.51 10.49
N ALA A 45 1.79 -3.30 10.53
CA ALA A 45 1.46 -2.64 11.79
C ALA A 45 0.20 -3.17 12.48
N THR A 46 -0.66 -3.93 11.78
CA THR A 46 -1.98 -4.30 12.29
C THR A 46 -2.04 -5.72 12.84
N GLU A 47 -2.79 -5.91 13.93
CA GLU A 47 -3.15 -7.23 14.46
C GLU A 47 -4.16 -7.98 13.57
N TYR A 48 -4.82 -7.28 12.63
CA TYR A 48 -5.82 -7.83 11.72
C TYR A 48 -5.42 -7.66 10.25
N PRO A 49 -4.31 -8.28 9.80
CA PRO A 49 -3.73 -8.02 8.48
C PRO A 49 -4.65 -8.38 7.32
N ASN A 50 -5.42 -9.46 7.44
CA ASN A 50 -6.35 -9.88 6.38
C ASN A 50 -7.51 -8.91 6.23
N GLU A 51 -8.08 -8.44 7.35
CA GLU A 51 -9.21 -7.49 7.33
C GLU A 51 -8.78 -6.14 6.77
N ALA A 52 -7.61 -5.66 7.19
CA ALA A 52 -7.03 -4.43 6.65
C ALA A 52 -6.78 -4.56 5.14
N LEU A 53 -6.16 -5.66 4.71
CA LEU A 53 -5.90 -5.92 3.29
C LEU A 53 -7.19 -5.94 2.48
N ASP A 54 -8.22 -6.68 2.92
CA ASP A 54 -9.51 -6.76 2.25
C ASP A 54 -10.20 -5.40 2.16
N LYS A 55 -10.15 -4.62 3.25
CA LYS A 55 -10.74 -3.28 3.32
C LYS A 55 -10.09 -2.35 2.29
N TYR A 56 -8.77 -2.23 2.30
CA TYR A 56 -8.06 -1.35 1.37
C TYR A 56 -8.12 -1.86 -0.07
N THR A 57 -8.14 -3.17 -0.28
CA THR A 57 -8.33 -3.76 -1.62
C THR A 57 -9.68 -3.35 -2.20
N LYS A 58 -10.76 -3.42 -1.41
CA LYS A 58 -12.10 -2.96 -1.86
C LYS A 58 -12.10 -1.46 -2.16
N VAL A 59 -11.46 -0.66 -1.30
CA VAL A 59 -11.40 0.80 -1.49
C VAL A 59 -10.63 1.17 -2.77
N PHE A 60 -9.44 0.63 -2.98
CA PHE A 60 -8.62 0.95 -4.15
C PHE A 60 -9.20 0.39 -5.45
N ASN A 61 -9.81 -0.80 -5.44
CA ASN A 61 -10.59 -1.30 -6.57
C ASN A 61 -11.74 -0.35 -6.91
N GLY A 62 -12.48 0.13 -5.90
CA GLY A 62 -13.54 1.11 -6.08
C GLY A 62 -13.06 2.48 -6.60
N LEU A 63 -11.77 2.77 -6.48
CA LEU A 63 -11.11 3.96 -7.04
C LEU A 63 -10.48 3.73 -8.42
N GLY A 64 -10.66 2.53 -8.99
CA GLY A 64 -10.26 2.14 -10.34
C GLY A 64 -8.87 1.52 -10.45
N VAL A 65 -8.22 1.17 -9.33
CA VAL A 65 -6.91 0.48 -9.35
C VAL A 65 -7.14 -1.00 -9.61
N ILE A 66 -6.46 -1.55 -10.62
CA ILE A 66 -6.65 -2.94 -11.04
C ILE A 66 -5.65 -3.88 -10.36
N ASN A 67 -4.38 -3.46 -10.27
CA ASN A 67 -3.31 -4.32 -9.78
C ASN A 67 -3.00 -4.01 -8.31
N ILE A 68 -3.61 -4.79 -7.42
CA ILE A 68 -3.42 -4.66 -5.97
C ILE A 68 -2.80 -5.94 -5.44
N LYS A 69 -1.75 -5.80 -4.63
CA LYS A 69 -1.08 -6.90 -3.94
C LYS A 69 -1.04 -6.63 -2.44
N GLY A 70 -1.01 -7.71 -1.65
CA GLY A 70 -0.81 -7.63 -0.21
C GLY A 70 0.60 -8.06 0.17
N LEU A 71 1.17 -7.38 1.16
CA LEU A 71 2.39 -7.78 1.86
C LEU A 71 2.09 -7.89 3.35
N ASN A 72 2.22 -9.10 3.88
CA ASN A 72 2.11 -9.38 5.31
C ASN A 72 3.43 -9.94 5.81
N ILE A 73 4.14 -9.16 6.62
CA ILE A 73 5.37 -9.57 7.29
C ILE A 73 5.01 -9.78 8.76
N LYS A 74 5.01 -11.03 9.22
CA LYS A 74 4.66 -11.37 10.60
C LYS A 74 5.89 -11.42 11.49
N GLU A 75 7.01 -11.87 10.93
CA GLU A 75 8.28 -11.97 11.62
C GLU A 75 9.43 -11.43 10.76
N ARG A 76 10.56 -11.12 11.39
CA ARG A 76 11.72 -10.57 10.67
C ARG A 76 12.24 -11.50 9.59
N SER A 77 12.11 -12.82 9.75
CA SER A 77 12.58 -13.79 8.75
C SER A 77 11.79 -13.68 7.43
N ASP A 78 10.51 -13.27 7.48
CA ASP A 78 9.69 -13.04 6.29
C ASP A 78 10.25 -11.93 5.39
N SER A 79 11.02 -10.99 5.95
CA SER A 79 11.67 -9.92 5.17
C SER A 79 12.75 -10.44 4.22
N LEU A 80 13.26 -11.65 4.47
CA LEU A 80 14.25 -12.32 3.63
C LEU A 80 13.62 -13.27 2.61
N ASN A 81 12.29 -13.43 2.64
CA ASN A 81 11.59 -14.26 1.67
C ASN A 81 11.68 -13.61 0.28
N LYS A 82 12.22 -14.37 -0.68
CA LYS A 82 12.41 -13.93 -2.06
C LYS A 82 11.09 -13.52 -2.74
N GLU A 83 9.98 -14.13 -2.37
CA GLU A 83 8.67 -13.77 -2.91
C GLU A 83 8.23 -12.38 -2.44
N ASN A 84 8.41 -12.08 -1.15
CA ASN A 84 8.12 -10.75 -0.58
C ASN A 84 8.99 -9.66 -1.23
N ILE A 85 10.28 -9.93 -1.40
CA ILE A 85 11.21 -9.02 -2.09
C ILE A 85 10.74 -8.76 -3.52
N LYS A 86 10.39 -9.81 -4.27
CA LYS A 86 9.94 -9.68 -5.66
C LYS A 86 8.65 -8.88 -5.79
N ILE A 87 7.74 -8.99 -4.83
CA ILE A 87 6.49 -8.21 -4.82
C ILE A 87 6.77 -6.73 -4.55
N ILE A 88 7.71 -6.43 -3.64
CA ILE A 88 8.16 -5.05 -3.37
C ILE A 88 8.80 -4.43 -4.62
N GLU A 89 9.68 -5.17 -5.31
CA GLU A 89 10.33 -4.71 -6.55
C GLU A 89 9.35 -4.38 -7.69
N GLN A 90 8.15 -4.97 -7.66
CA GLN A 90 7.09 -4.73 -8.65
C GLN A 90 6.19 -3.56 -8.27
N ALA A 91 6.27 -3.05 -7.04
CA ALA A 91 5.36 -2.03 -6.54
C ALA A 91 5.74 -0.65 -7.08
N SER A 92 4.75 0.05 -7.65
CA SER A 92 4.87 1.47 -8.00
C SER A 92 4.47 2.37 -6.83
N LEU A 93 3.65 1.83 -5.91
CA LEU A 93 3.23 2.49 -4.68
C LEU A 93 3.12 1.46 -3.56
N ILE A 94 3.70 1.78 -2.41
CA ILE A 94 3.56 0.98 -1.18
C ILE A 94 2.70 1.77 -0.20
N PHE A 95 1.59 1.17 0.22
CA PHE A 95 0.65 1.75 1.18
C PHE A 95 0.75 0.99 2.50
N PHE A 96 1.33 1.62 3.52
CA PHE A 96 1.37 1.06 4.87
C PHE A 96 0.06 1.35 5.57
N THR A 97 -0.59 0.30 6.08
CA THR A 97 -1.80 0.45 6.89
C THR A 97 -1.44 0.93 8.30
N GLY A 98 -2.38 1.61 8.96
CA GLY A 98 -2.25 1.93 10.38
C GLY A 98 -2.27 0.69 11.27
N GLY A 99 -1.92 0.89 12.54
CA GLY A 99 -1.81 -0.15 13.57
C GLY A 99 -0.88 0.30 14.69
N ASP A 100 -0.11 -0.61 15.26
CA ASP A 100 0.94 -0.33 16.24
C ASP A 100 2.28 -0.06 15.53
N GLN A 101 2.98 1.00 15.93
CA GLN A 101 4.13 1.60 15.21
C GLN A 101 5.43 1.54 16.01
#